data_AF-A0A7C1UVX0-F1
#
_entry.id   AF-A0A7C1UVX0-F1
#
_cell.length_a   1.000
_cell.length_b   1.000
_cell.length_c   1.000
_cell.angle_alpha   90.00
_cell.angle_beta   90.00
_cell.angle_gamma   90.00
#
_symmetry.space_group_name_H-M   'P 1'
#
loop_
_entity.id
_entity.type
_entity.pdbx_description
1 polymer ?
#
loop_
_entity_poly.entity_id
_entity_poly.type
_entity_poly.pdbx_seq_one_letter_code
_entity_poly.pdbx_strand_id
1 'polypeptide(L)'
;MAKIVLEHHFDPEDRARDEFPLLPFYVAPGTGGLHVSYEVSHALSADKAGWEEGNIVDIGIFDPRGAAFPGGRGFRGWSGTARRAFTVGPAEATPGYLPGAIQAGTWHVLLGLYQLAPEGCDVRIVIRLQEGPEGLQEASAVPLPCPFDPVPVAVGPRWFRGDLHCHSHHSDGTAPLSDLVAAALAQGLDFLAVTEHNTVSHLPRLRAMGWAQRPAPTSRAPTGARPKGGRRGPLLLIPGVEVSTYHGHANLWPVTDWFDFRCWQDEQMRAVREAARRQGVLFSVNHPKED
;
A
#
# COMPACT_ATOMS: atom_id res chain seq x y z
N MET A 1 2.93 17.76 22.84
CA MET A 1 3.51 17.16 21.60
C MET A 1 4.90 16.63 21.89
N ALA A 2 5.05 15.31 22.01
CA ALA A 2 6.35 14.68 22.27
C ALA A 2 7.13 14.49 20.95
N LYS A 3 8.46 14.51 21.02
CA LYS A 3 9.36 14.30 19.87
C LYS A 3 10.32 13.16 20.19
N ILE A 4 10.38 12.18 19.32
CA ILE A 4 11.36 11.10 19.33
C ILE A 4 12.26 11.27 18.11
N VAL A 5 13.55 11.02 18.28
CA VAL A 5 14.54 11.05 17.20
C VAL A 5 15.27 9.72 17.22
N LEU A 6 15.29 9.05 16.06
CA LEU A 6 16.08 7.84 15.84
C LEU A 6 17.18 8.19 14.85
N GLU A 7 18.41 7.85 15.19
CA GLU A 7 19.58 7.98 14.32
C GLU A 7 20.23 6.60 14.21
N HIS A 8 20.52 6.20 12.98
CA HIS A 8 21.15 4.91 12.69
C HIS A 8 22.07 5.04 11.49
N HIS A 9 23.17 4.30 11.52
CA HIS A 9 24.04 4.12 10.37
C HIS A 9 23.86 2.70 9.84
N PHE A 10 23.69 2.54 8.54
CA PHE A 10 23.60 1.24 7.88
C PHE A 10 24.76 1.06 6.91
N ASP A 11 25.50 -0.03 7.08
CA ASP A 11 26.53 -0.46 6.14
C ASP A 11 25.90 -1.34 5.03
N PRO A 12 26.55 -1.50 3.86
CA PRO A 12 26.12 -2.43 2.82
C PRO A 12 25.90 -3.87 3.33
N GLU A 13 26.67 -4.31 4.32
CA GLU A 13 26.51 -5.61 4.97
C GLU A 13 25.19 -5.74 5.75
N ASP A 14 24.65 -4.65 6.29
CA ASP A 14 23.36 -4.67 6.99
C ASP A 14 22.23 -4.95 6.00
N ARG A 15 22.26 -4.27 4.84
CA ARG A 15 21.33 -4.55 3.73
C ARG A 15 21.39 -6.01 3.28
N ALA A 16 22.59 -6.58 3.17
CA ALA A 16 22.75 -7.98 2.78
C ALA A 16 22.17 -8.96 3.81
N ARG A 17 22.12 -8.58 5.09
CA ARG A 17 21.51 -9.39 6.16
C ARG A 17 20.00 -9.23 6.20
N ASP A 18 19.53 -7.98 6.12
CA ASP A 18 18.12 -7.61 6.19
C ASP A 18 17.87 -6.35 5.34
N GLU A 19 17.18 -6.52 4.21
CA GLU A 19 16.79 -5.39 3.36
C GLU A 19 15.70 -4.53 4.01
N PHE A 20 15.02 -5.03 5.05
CA PHE A 20 13.82 -4.41 5.63
C PHE A 20 13.88 -4.25 7.17
N PRO A 21 14.91 -3.58 7.72
CA PRO A 21 15.11 -3.49 9.16
C PRO A 21 13.98 -2.71 9.85
N LEU A 22 13.70 -3.10 11.09
CA LEU A 22 12.67 -2.51 11.94
C LEU A 22 13.32 -1.74 13.10
N LEU A 23 13.04 -0.44 13.18
CA LEU A 23 13.53 0.43 14.26
C LEU A 23 12.40 0.68 15.28
N PRO A 24 12.50 0.16 16.52
CA PRO A 24 11.44 0.27 17.50
C PRO A 24 11.39 1.67 18.14
N PHE A 25 10.18 2.11 18.48
CA PHE A 25 9.95 3.27 19.33
C PHE A 25 8.66 3.11 20.14
N TYR A 26 8.59 3.77 21.30
CA TYR A 26 7.44 3.66 22.19
C TYR A 26 6.43 4.80 21.95
N VAL A 27 5.15 4.44 21.87
CA VAL A 27 4.01 5.36 21.83
C VAL A 27 3.26 5.27 23.15
N ALA A 28 3.14 6.40 23.85
CA ALA A 28 2.46 6.46 25.14
C ALA A 28 0.92 6.40 24.98
N PRO A 29 0.20 5.91 26.00
CA PRO A 29 -1.25 6.07 26.09
C PRO A 29 -1.69 7.52 25.91
N GLY A 30 -2.85 7.73 25.25
CA GLY A 30 -3.37 9.07 24.96
C GLY A 30 -2.77 9.75 23.72
N THR A 31 -1.86 9.10 23.00
CA THR A 31 -1.41 9.60 21.69
C THR A 31 -2.55 9.51 20.67
N GLY A 32 -2.83 10.61 19.96
CA GLY A 32 -3.87 10.72 18.94
C GLY A 32 -3.37 10.81 17.51
N GLY A 33 -2.06 10.96 17.31
CA GLY A 33 -1.50 11.05 15.96
C GLY A 33 0.02 10.94 15.95
N LEU A 34 0.53 10.46 14.82
CA LEU A 34 1.95 10.35 14.51
C LEU A 34 2.23 11.19 13.27
N HIS A 35 3.26 12.03 13.31
CA HIS A 35 3.88 12.59 12.13
C HIS A 35 5.34 12.13 12.09
N VAL A 36 5.74 11.46 11.02
CA VAL A 36 7.08 10.89 10.84
C VAL A 36 7.71 11.52 9.62
N SER A 37 8.94 11.99 9.77
CA SER A 37 9.79 12.46 8.66
C SER A 37 11.17 11.82 8.77
N TYR A 38 11.85 11.61 7.65
CA TYR A 38 13.21 11.07 7.66
C TYR A 38 14.09 11.73 6.60
N GLU A 39 15.38 11.75 6.91
CA GLU A 39 16.46 12.25 6.06
C GLU A 39 17.52 11.15 5.96
N VAL A 40 18.20 11.10 4.82
CA VAL A 40 19.30 10.16 4.57
C VAL A 40 20.51 10.91 4.02
N SER A 41 21.71 10.51 4.43
CA SER A 41 22.94 11.04 3.86
C SER A 41 23.03 10.71 2.37
N HIS A 42 23.59 11.60 1.56
CA HIS A 42 23.83 11.40 0.11
C HIS A 42 22.60 10.86 -0.64
N ALA A 43 21.42 11.43 -0.36
CA ALA A 43 20.15 10.96 -0.89
C ALA A 43 20.07 11.03 -2.42
N LEU A 44 19.63 9.93 -3.03
CA LEU A 44 19.27 9.85 -4.45
C LEU A 44 17.76 9.77 -4.64
N SER A 45 17.33 10.12 -5.85
CA SER A 45 16.00 9.79 -6.35
C SER A 45 15.99 8.39 -6.98
N ALA A 46 14.84 7.72 -6.97
CA ALA A 46 14.73 6.32 -7.38
C ALA A 46 15.11 6.06 -8.86
N ASP A 47 14.95 7.06 -9.73
CA ASP A 47 15.32 7.03 -11.14
C ASP A 47 16.85 7.02 -11.38
N LYS A 48 17.63 7.32 -10.34
CA LYS A 48 19.11 7.31 -10.37
C LYS A 48 19.73 6.03 -9.82
N ALA A 49 18.89 5.08 -9.37
CA ALA A 49 19.36 3.81 -8.82
C ALA A 49 20.23 3.06 -9.85
N GLY A 50 21.39 2.58 -9.43
CA GLY A 50 22.36 1.89 -10.28
C GLY A 50 23.19 2.79 -11.22
N TRP A 51 22.81 4.06 -11.37
CA TRP A 51 23.48 5.02 -12.26
C TRP A 51 24.38 5.99 -11.51
N GLU A 52 24.00 6.35 -10.28
CA GLU A 52 24.75 7.26 -9.42
C GLU A 52 25.05 6.59 -8.07
N GLU A 53 26.19 6.97 -7.49
CA GLU A 53 26.56 6.60 -6.12
C GLU A 53 25.79 7.46 -5.12
N GLY A 54 25.26 6.83 -4.08
CA GLY A 54 24.42 7.47 -3.08
C GLY A 54 23.34 6.52 -2.55
N ASN A 55 22.44 7.08 -1.75
CA ASN A 55 21.55 6.31 -0.89
C ASN A 55 20.08 6.46 -1.26
N ILE A 56 19.38 5.33 -1.31
CA ILE A 56 17.94 5.25 -1.46
C ILE A 56 17.41 4.35 -0.36
N VAL A 57 16.66 4.95 0.56
CA VAL A 57 16.01 4.25 1.68
C VAL A 57 14.52 4.55 1.63
N ASP A 58 13.72 3.50 1.66
CA ASP A 58 12.27 3.55 1.73
C ASP A 58 11.78 3.62 3.18
N ILE A 59 10.52 4.02 3.39
CA ILE A 59 9.93 4.07 4.73
C ILE A 59 8.49 3.54 4.77
N GLY A 60 8.18 2.87 5.88
CA GLY A 60 6.85 2.47 6.30
C GLY A 60 6.77 2.33 7.81
N ILE A 61 5.70 1.72 8.32
CA ILE A 61 5.50 1.60 9.76
C ILE A 61 4.62 0.42 10.16
N PHE A 62 4.96 -0.21 11.29
CA PHE A 62 4.13 -1.18 12.01
C PHE A 62 3.72 -0.64 13.38
N ASP A 63 2.51 -0.98 13.78
CA ASP A 63 1.97 -0.74 15.10
C ASP A 63 2.18 -1.95 16.05
N PRO A 64 1.77 -1.86 17.34
CA PRO A 64 2.02 -2.88 18.35
C PRO A 64 1.34 -4.23 18.09
N ARG A 65 0.44 -4.35 17.11
CA ARG A 65 -0.15 -5.65 16.72
C ARG A 65 0.88 -6.60 16.09
N GLY A 66 2.05 -6.09 15.72
CA GLY A 66 3.24 -6.89 15.41
C GLY A 66 3.67 -6.83 13.95
N ALA A 67 4.98 -7.02 13.74
CA ALA A 67 5.64 -6.94 12.43
C ALA A 67 6.20 -8.29 11.96
N ALA A 68 5.77 -9.40 12.56
CA ALA A 68 6.28 -10.74 12.24
C ALA A 68 6.05 -11.10 10.76
N PHE A 69 7.05 -11.72 10.14
CA PHE A 69 6.96 -12.21 8.77
C PHE A 69 6.48 -13.69 8.73
N PRO A 70 5.63 -14.08 7.78
CA PRO A 70 4.86 -13.22 6.88
C PRO A 70 3.59 -12.70 7.55
N GLY A 71 3.13 -11.51 7.13
CA GLY A 71 1.76 -11.04 7.34
C GLY A 71 1.56 -10.03 8.47
N GLY A 72 2.62 -9.61 9.15
CA GLY A 72 2.68 -8.57 10.20
C GLY A 72 1.40 -7.76 10.41
N ARG A 73 0.55 -8.21 11.34
CA ARG A 73 -0.81 -7.68 11.57
C ARG A 73 -0.84 -6.20 11.94
N GLY A 74 0.29 -5.66 12.38
CA GLY A 74 0.47 -4.26 12.70
C GLY A 74 0.79 -3.36 11.52
N PHE A 75 0.84 -3.86 10.28
CA PHE A 75 1.18 -3.02 9.13
C PHE A 75 0.26 -1.79 9.05
N ARG A 76 0.85 -0.60 8.94
CA ARG A 76 0.12 0.68 8.86
C ARG A 76 0.38 1.45 7.59
N GLY A 77 1.37 1.09 6.79
CA GLY A 77 1.60 1.72 5.50
C GLY A 77 3.05 1.69 5.05
N TRP A 78 3.21 2.06 3.79
CA TRP A 78 4.47 2.09 3.07
C TRP A 78 4.44 3.26 2.10
N SER A 79 5.53 4.03 2.04
CA SER A 79 5.72 5.11 1.06
C SER A 79 6.60 4.71 -0.11
N GLY A 80 7.44 3.67 0.05
CA GLY A 80 8.65 3.55 -0.77
C GLY A 80 9.46 4.86 -0.71
N THR A 81 10.01 5.26 -1.86
CA THR A 81 10.70 6.53 -2.03
C THR A 81 9.77 7.71 -2.32
N ALA A 82 8.46 7.47 -2.49
CA ALA A 82 7.52 8.49 -2.96
C ALA A 82 7.36 9.66 -1.98
N ARG A 83 7.71 9.48 -0.69
CA ARG A 83 7.49 10.46 0.37
C ARG A 83 8.64 10.49 1.37
N ARG A 84 9.03 11.69 1.82
CA ARG A 84 9.99 11.93 2.92
C ARG A 84 9.33 12.12 4.30
N ALA A 85 8.00 12.22 4.33
CA ALA A 85 7.22 12.30 5.55
C ALA A 85 5.82 11.75 5.36
N PHE A 86 5.20 11.31 6.45
CA PHE A 86 3.82 10.84 6.48
C PHE A 86 3.18 11.10 7.85
N THR A 87 1.86 11.08 7.88
CA THR A 87 1.05 11.22 9.08
C THR A 87 0.10 10.03 9.20
N VAL A 88 -0.05 9.50 10.41
CA VAL A 88 -1.04 8.48 10.75
C VAL A 88 -1.89 8.97 11.91
N GLY A 89 -3.20 9.04 11.70
CA GLY A 89 -4.18 9.41 12.71
C GLY A 89 -5.38 8.45 12.73
N PRO A 90 -6.34 8.69 13.64
CA PRO A 90 -7.51 7.84 13.80
C PRO A 90 -8.46 7.89 12.61
N ALA A 91 -8.74 9.07 12.07
CA ALA A 91 -9.69 9.26 10.96
C ALA A 91 -8.99 9.39 9.61
N GLU A 92 -7.79 9.99 9.59
CA GLU A 92 -7.06 10.31 8.37
C GLU A 92 -5.59 9.89 8.48
N ALA A 93 -5.01 9.56 7.33
CA ALA A 93 -3.61 9.25 7.18
C ALA A 93 -3.14 9.69 5.79
N THR A 94 -1.84 9.90 5.64
CA THR A 94 -1.24 10.16 4.32
C THR A 94 -1.57 9.00 3.36
N PRO A 95 -1.94 9.25 2.09
CA PRO A 95 -2.10 8.20 1.10
C PRO A 95 -0.87 7.27 1.06
N GLY A 96 -1.11 5.96 1.14
CA GLY A 96 -0.10 4.94 1.44
C GLY A 96 -0.21 4.33 2.83
N TYR A 97 -0.91 5.02 3.75
CA TYR A 97 -1.07 4.63 5.14
C TYR A 97 -2.54 4.42 5.51
N LEU A 98 -2.76 3.49 6.43
CA LEU A 98 -4.07 3.16 6.97
C LEU A 98 -4.37 4.08 8.16
N PRO A 99 -5.51 4.80 8.16
CA PRO A 99 -6.00 5.46 9.35
C PRO A 99 -6.54 4.43 10.35
N GLY A 100 -6.70 4.86 11.59
CA GLY A 100 -7.24 4.05 12.69
C GLY A 100 -6.53 4.35 14.00
N ALA A 101 -7.12 3.89 15.10
CA ALA A 101 -6.68 4.18 16.45
C ALA A 101 -5.15 4.05 16.63
N ILE A 102 -4.58 5.00 17.36
CA ILE A 102 -3.15 5.02 17.71
C ILE A 102 -2.98 4.25 19.01
N GLN A 103 -2.58 2.99 18.88
CA GLN A 103 -2.37 2.09 20.01
C GLN A 103 -1.13 2.49 20.80
N ALA A 104 -1.23 2.47 22.13
CA ALA A 104 -0.05 2.56 22.98
C ALA A 104 0.80 1.28 22.86
N GLY A 105 2.11 1.41 23.02
CA GLY A 105 3.04 0.29 22.95
C GLY A 105 4.20 0.53 21.98
N THR A 106 4.90 -0.54 21.64
CA THR A 106 6.05 -0.49 20.75
C THR A 106 5.61 -0.53 19.30
N TRP A 107 5.86 0.57 18.60
CA TRP A 107 5.75 0.68 17.15
C TRP A 107 7.12 0.44 16.52
N HIS A 108 7.15 0.16 15.22
CA HIS A 108 8.39 0.00 14.46
C HIS A 108 8.33 0.84 13.20
N VAL A 109 9.33 1.70 13.00
CA VAL A 109 9.59 2.24 11.66
C VAL A 109 10.18 1.12 10.83
N LEU A 110 9.57 0.85 9.68
CA LEU A 110 10.07 -0.08 8.69
C LEU A 110 10.89 0.73 7.69
N LEU A 111 12.15 0.35 7.48
CA LEU A 111 12.96 0.90 6.40
C LEU A 111 13.09 -0.14 5.29
N GLY A 112 13.33 0.33 4.06
CA GLY A 112 13.79 -0.52 2.97
C GLY A 112 15.13 -0.01 2.47
N LEU A 113 16.18 -0.81 2.59
CA LEU A 113 17.53 -0.44 2.19
C LEU A 113 17.73 -0.73 0.70
N TYR A 114 17.16 0.09 -0.18
CA TYR A 114 17.17 -0.18 -1.63
C TYR A 114 18.58 -0.10 -2.22
N GLN A 115 19.25 1.04 -2.06
CA GLN A 115 20.61 1.27 -2.50
C GLN A 115 21.39 1.98 -1.40
N LEU A 116 22.57 1.48 -1.05
CA LEU A 116 23.49 2.11 -0.12
C LEU A 116 24.82 2.41 -0.81
N ALA A 117 25.41 3.56 -0.52
CA ALA A 117 26.75 3.93 -0.95
C ALA A 117 27.81 3.04 -0.25
N PRO A 118 29.03 2.92 -0.79
CA PRO A 118 30.10 2.13 -0.17
C PRO A 118 30.44 2.55 1.26
N GLU A 119 30.31 3.84 1.59
CA GLU A 119 30.50 4.39 2.93
C GLU A 119 29.28 4.23 3.86
N GLY A 120 28.23 3.57 3.39
CA GLY A 120 26.99 3.38 4.13
C GLY A 120 26.04 4.58 4.08
N CYS A 121 25.02 4.55 4.94
CA CYS A 121 23.97 5.55 4.99
C CYS A 121 23.62 5.92 6.43
N ASP A 122 23.70 7.22 6.73
CA ASP A 122 23.15 7.78 7.96
C ASP A 122 21.67 8.09 7.72
N VAL A 123 20.81 7.49 8.55
CA VAL A 123 19.37 7.70 8.53
C VAL A 123 18.95 8.42 9.80
N ARG A 124 18.29 9.56 9.65
CA ARG A 124 17.71 10.33 10.75
C ARG A 124 16.19 10.38 10.63
N ILE A 125 15.49 9.83 11.61
CA ILE A 125 14.02 9.78 11.66
C ILE A 125 13.52 10.64 12.80
N VAL A 126 12.58 11.53 12.51
CA VAL A 126 11.92 12.38 13.50
C VAL A 126 10.45 11.98 13.59
N ILE A 127 10.04 11.55 14.77
CA ILE A 127 8.67 11.12 15.07
C ILE A 127 8.08 12.14 16.03
N ARG A 128 6.96 12.74 15.65
CA ARG A 128 6.22 13.69 16.47
C ARG A 128 4.89 13.09 16.88
N LEU A 129 4.68 13.00 18.18
CA LEU A 129 3.48 12.44 18.80
C LEU A 129 2.55 13.59 19.21
N GLN A 130 1.35 13.58 18.66
CA GLN A 130 0.29 14.51 19.01
C GLN A 130 -0.62 13.86 20.05
N GLU A 131 -0.99 14.62 21.08
CA GLU A 131 -1.98 14.18 22.06
C GLU A 131 -3.34 14.05 21.38
N GLY A 132 -4.06 12.98 21.72
CA GLY A 132 -5.40 12.71 21.22
C GLY A 132 -6.46 13.11 22.24
N PRO A 133 -7.67 13.45 21.78
CA PRO A 133 -8.84 13.49 22.64
C PRO A 133 -8.99 12.17 23.41
N GLU A 134 -9.29 12.26 24.71
CA GLU A 134 -9.65 11.10 25.52
C GLU A 134 -10.82 10.35 24.86
N GLY A 135 -10.72 9.01 24.74
CA GLY A 135 -11.81 8.16 24.25
C GLY A 135 -11.86 7.89 22.74
N LEU A 136 -10.94 8.39 21.91
CA LEU A 136 -10.90 8.08 20.46
C LEU A 136 -10.31 6.71 20.08
N GLN A 137 -10.36 5.72 20.99
CA GLN A 137 -9.73 4.42 20.77
C GLN A 137 -10.45 3.51 19.76
N GLU A 138 -11.67 3.82 19.34
CA GLU A 138 -12.53 2.83 18.66
C GLU A 138 -12.92 3.11 17.20
N ALA A 139 -12.57 4.25 16.60
CA ALA A 139 -13.01 4.54 15.23
C ALA A 139 -11.97 4.09 14.18
N SER A 140 -12.10 2.88 13.65
CA SER A 140 -11.57 2.55 12.31
C SER A 140 -12.68 2.75 11.30
N ALA A 141 -12.52 3.70 10.36
CA ALA A 141 -13.55 3.99 9.36
C ALA A 141 -13.78 2.82 8.38
N VAL A 142 -12.79 1.94 8.17
CA VAL A 142 -12.92 0.59 7.58
C VAL A 142 -11.69 -0.25 8.00
N PRO A 143 -11.81 -1.26 8.86
CA PRO A 143 -10.67 -2.14 9.19
C PRO A 143 -10.38 -3.13 8.06
N LEU A 144 -9.12 -3.54 7.96
CA LEU A 144 -8.74 -4.77 7.23
C LEU A 144 -9.13 -6.00 8.07
N PRO A 145 -9.57 -7.11 7.45
CA PRO A 145 -9.73 -7.30 6.01
C PRO A 145 -10.92 -6.50 5.43
N CYS A 146 -10.69 -5.82 4.31
CA CYS A 146 -11.71 -5.10 3.55
C CYS A 146 -12.35 -6.05 2.51
N PRO A 147 -13.61 -6.49 2.70
CA PRO A 147 -14.22 -7.46 1.79
C PRO A 147 -14.59 -6.81 0.44
N PHE A 148 -14.56 -7.61 -0.62
CA PHE A 148 -15.09 -7.25 -1.93
C PHE A 148 -16.46 -7.90 -2.17
N ASP A 149 -17.22 -7.37 -3.14
CA ASP A 149 -18.52 -7.92 -3.52
C ASP A 149 -18.32 -9.13 -4.47
N PRO A 150 -18.79 -10.35 -4.10
CA PRO A 150 -18.65 -11.52 -4.95
C PRO A 150 -19.68 -11.58 -6.08
N VAL A 151 -20.68 -10.69 -6.12
CA VAL A 151 -21.74 -10.71 -7.14
C VAL A 151 -21.16 -10.28 -8.50
N PRO A 152 -21.27 -11.12 -9.55
CA PRO A 152 -20.79 -10.75 -10.88
C PRO A 152 -21.48 -9.51 -11.43
N VAL A 153 -20.71 -8.54 -11.93
CA VAL A 153 -21.26 -7.33 -12.60
C VAL A 153 -21.80 -7.63 -14.00
N ALA A 154 -21.41 -8.77 -14.58
CA ALA A 154 -21.88 -9.26 -15.88
C ALA A 154 -21.79 -10.79 -15.91
N VAL A 155 -22.71 -11.44 -16.62
CA VAL A 155 -22.76 -12.90 -16.79
C VAL A 155 -22.64 -13.29 -18.26
N GLY A 156 -22.14 -14.51 -18.51
CA GLY A 156 -22.02 -15.10 -19.84
C GLY A 156 -20.70 -14.80 -20.57
N PRO A 157 -20.36 -15.59 -21.59
CA PRO A 157 -19.09 -15.47 -22.32
C PRO A 157 -19.06 -14.21 -23.18
N ARG A 158 -18.05 -13.36 -22.98
CA ARG A 158 -17.76 -12.19 -23.82
C ARG A 158 -16.30 -11.75 -23.66
N TRP A 159 -15.83 -10.92 -24.57
CA TRP A 159 -14.61 -10.16 -24.37
C TRP A 159 -14.85 -9.01 -23.39
N PHE A 160 -13.96 -8.89 -22.41
CA PHE A 160 -13.94 -7.81 -21.43
C PHE A 160 -12.72 -6.93 -21.70
N ARG A 161 -12.92 -5.61 -21.65
CA ARG A 161 -11.82 -4.64 -21.75
C ARG A 161 -11.50 -4.16 -20.35
N GLY A 162 -10.25 -4.15 -19.96
CA GLY A 162 -9.90 -3.63 -18.66
C GLY A 162 -8.41 -3.60 -18.45
N ASP A 163 -8.05 -3.11 -17.28
CA ASP A 163 -6.67 -2.98 -16.84
C ASP A 163 -6.49 -3.77 -15.54
N LEU A 164 -5.41 -4.52 -15.44
CA LEU A 164 -5.07 -5.39 -14.30
C LEU A 164 -3.96 -4.81 -13.43
N HIS A 165 -3.39 -3.66 -13.79
CA HIS A 165 -2.23 -3.10 -13.09
C HIS A 165 -2.26 -1.57 -13.16
N CYS A 166 -2.65 -0.92 -12.07
CA CYS A 166 -2.64 0.54 -12.01
C CYS A 166 -2.43 1.08 -10.58
N HIS A 167 -1.91 2.30 -10.53
CA HIS A 167 -1.49 2.98 -9.30
C HIS A 167 -2.17 4.34 -9.18
N SER A 168 -2.34 4.79 -7.94
CA SER A 168 -2.84 6.12 -7.61
C SER A 168 -1.91 6.81 -6.62
N HIS A 169 -2.30 7.98 -6.10
CA HIS A 169 -1.58 8.68 -5.04
C HIS A 169 -1.32 7.86 -3.77
N HIS A 170 -1.94 6.69 -3.62
CA HIS A 170 -1.66 5.80 -2.51
C HIS A 170 -0.30 5.09 -2.63
N SER A 171 0.32 5.06 -3.81
CA SER A 171 1.73 4.68 -3.99
C SER A 171 2.46 5.74 -4.83
N ASP A 172 2.87 5.41 -6.04
CA ASP A 172 3.66 6.26 -6.94
C ASP A 172 2.87 6.81 -8.13
N GLY A 173 1.58 6.45 -8.25
CA GLY A 173 0.71 6.97 -9.27
C GLY A 173 0.57 8.50 -9.20
N THR A 174 0.33 9.12 -10.35
CA THR A 174 0.31 10.59 -10.48
C THR A 174 -1.08 11.20 -10.28
N ALA A 175 -2.13 10.38 -10.15
CA ALA A 175 -3.52 10.82 -10.02
C ALA A 175 -4.20 10.29 -8.75
N PRO A 176 -5.20 11.01 -8.20
CA PRO A 176 -6.07 10.49 -7.16
C PRO A 176 -6.81 9.24 -7.63
N LEU A 177 -7.15 8.35 -6.69
CA LEU A 177 -7.90 7.13 -6.99
C LEU A 177 -9.24 7.40 -7.71
N SER A 178 -9.92 8.52 -7.38
CA SER A 178 -11.16 8.92 -8.05
C SER A 178 -10.97 9.20 -9.53
N ASP A 179 -9.84 9.82 -9.88
CA ASP A 179 -9.55 10.26 -11.24
C ASP A 179 -9.14 9.06 -12.10
N LEU A 180 -8.40 8.12 -11.51
CA LEU A 180 -8.09 6.83 -12.12
C LEU A 180 -9.37 6.05 -12.45
N VAL A 181 -10.33 5.97 -11.50
CA VAL A 181 -11.63 5.32 -11.73
C VAL A 181 -12.45 6.09 -12.79
N ALA A 182 -12.46 7.42 -12.75
CA ALA A 182 -13.16 8.24 -13.73
C ALA A 182 -12.56 8.07 -15.15
N ALA A 183 -11.24 7.98 -15.27
CA ALA A 183 -10.56 7.73 -16.54
C ALA A 183 -10.91 6.34 -17.10
N ALA A 184 -10.94 5.30 -16.26
CA ALA A 184 -11.38 3.97 -16.67
C ALA A 184 -12.83 3.96 -17.17
N LEU A 185 -13.72 4.70 -16.50
CA LEU A 185 -15.11 4.90 -16.93
C LEU A 185 -15.18 5.63 -18.29
N ALA A 186 -14.44 6.72 -18.45
CA ALA A 186 -14.41 7.51 -19.69
C ALA A 186 -13.87 6.72 -20.88
N GLN A 187 -12.91 5.83 -20.66
CA GLN A 187 -12.35 4.92 -21.67
C GLN A 187 -13.25 3.71 -21.96
N GLY A 188 -14.34 3.52 -21.20
CA GLY A 188 -15.29 2.44 -21.41
C GLY A 188 -14.78 1.07 -20.97
N LEU A 189 -13.89 1.01 -19.96
CA LEU A 189 -13.39 -0.25 -19.41
C LEU A 189 -14.49 -1.00 -18.64
N ASP A 190 -14.54 -2.33 -18.83
CA ASP A 190 -15.37 -3.28 -18.08
C ASP A 190 -14.85 -3.52 -16.65
N PHE A 191 -13.54 -3.51 -16.46
CA PHE A 191 -12.90 -3.70 -15.16
C PHE A 191 -11.62 -2.86 -15.01
N LEU A 192 -11.24 -2.61 -13.76
CA LEU A 192 -10.01 -1.92 -13.36
C LEU A 192 -9.51 -2.56 -12.05
N ALA A 193 -8.31 -3.14 -12.07
CA ALA A 193 -7.64 -3.58 -10.85
C ALA A 193 -6.66 -2.54 -10.36
N VAL A 194 -6.82 -2.08 -9.11
CA VAL A 194 -5.92 -1.11 -8.48
C VAL A 194 -4.93 -1.88 -7.62
N THR A 195 -3.64 -1.70 -7.90
CA THR A 195 -2.54 -2.55 -7.40
C THR A 195 -1.44 -1.68 -6.81
N GLU A 196 -1.76 -0.87 -5.81
CA GLU A 196 -0.77 0.02 -5.19
C GLU A 196 0.46 -0.76 -4.69
N HIS A 197 1.64 -0.14 -4.77
CA HIS A 197 2.88 -0.76 -4.29
C HIS A 197 2.86 -0.99 -2.78
N ASN A 198 2.87 -2.26 -2.37
CA ASN A 198 3.09 -2.71 -0.99
C ASN A 198 2.10 -2.18 0.06
N THR A 199 1.02 -1.51 -0.35
CA THR A 199 0.01 -0.93 0.54
C THR A 199 -1.39 -1.29 0.09
N VAL A 200 -2.29 -1.35 1.06
CA VAL A 200 -3.73 -1.61 0.88
C VAL A 200 -4.59 -0.44 1.36
N SER A 201 -3.97 0.73 1.58
CA SER A 201 -4.66 1.93 2.06
C SER A 201 -5.78 2.43 1.12
N HIS A 202 -5.76 2.03 -0.15
CA HIS A 202 -6.78 2.37 -1.13
C HIS A 202 -8.05 1.50 -1.01
N LEU A 203 -7.98 0.30 -0.42
CA LEU A 203 -9.07 -0.69 -0.42
C LEU A 203 -10.40 -0.16 0.14
N PRO A 204 -10.44 0.54 1.29
CA PRO A 204 -11.68 1.12 1.81
C PRO A 204 -12.38 2.06 0.83
N ARG A 205 -11.59 2.94 0.20
CA ARG A 205 -12.11 3.95 -0.73
C ARG A 205 -12.54 3.30 -2.04
N LEU A 206 -11.78 2.33 -2.54
CA LEU A 206 -12.12 1.54 -3.72
C LEU A 206 -13.47 0.82 -3.54
N ARG A 207 -13.67 0.18 -2.39
CA ARG A 207 -14.94 -0.49 -2.04
C ARG A 207 -16.10 0.49 -2.01
N ALA A 208 -15.94 1.64 -1.37
CA ALA A 208 -16.98 2.68 -1.33
C ALA A 208 -17.37 3.16 -2.74
N MET A 209 -16.39 3.33 -3.63
CA MET A 209 -16.66 3.70 -5.04
C MET A 209 -17.33 2.58 -5.83
N GLY A 210 -17.01 1.31 -5.55
CA GLY A 210 -17.71 0.17 -6.15
C GLY A 210 -19.17 0.11 -5.72
N TRP A 211 -19.45 0.33 -4.44
CA TRP A 211 -20.81 0.37 -3.90
C TRP A 211 -21.64 1.51 -4.50
N ALA A 212 -21.05 2.71 -4.63
CA ALA A 212 -21.73 3.89 -5.19
C ALA A 212 -22.17 3.72 -6.66
N GLN A 213 -21.58 2.78 -7.40
CA GLN A 213 -21.94 2.48 -8.79
C GLN A 213 -23.15 1.55 -8.93
N ARG A 214 -23.65 0.95 -7.84
CA ARG A 214 -24.76 0.00 -7.93
C ARG A 214 -26.06 0.72 -8.26
N PRO A 215 -26.87 0.20 -9.20
CA PRO A 215 -28.21 0.72 -9.42
C PRO A 215 -29.04 0.61 -8.14
N ALA A 216 -29.91 1.59 -7.89
CA ALA A 216 -30.90 1.47 -6.83
C ALA A 216 -31.77 0.22 -7.09
N PRO A 217 -32.24 -0.49 -6.04
CA PRO A 217 -33.03 -1.72 -6.19
C PRO A 217 -34.26 -1.60 -7.11
N THR A 218 -34.71 -0.39 -7.39
CA THR A 218 -35.91 -0.05 -8.17
C THR A 218 -35.63 0.34 -9.62
N SER A 219 -34.37 0.45 -10.07
CA SER A 219 -34.09 0.90 -11.43
C SER A 219 -34.24 -0.25 -12.44
N ARG A 220 -35.22 -0.12 -13.33
CA ARG A 220 -35.37 -0.97 -14.52
C ARG A 220 -34.11 -0.83 -15.41
N ALA A 221 -33.60 -1.95 -15.93
CA ALA A 221 -32.51 -1.92 -16.90
C ALA A 221 -32.90 -1.04 -18.11
N PRO A 222 -32.01 -0.16 -18.62
CA PRO A 222 -32.33 0.67 -19.77
C PRO A 222 -32.64 -0.18 -21.00
N THR A 223 -33.81 0.04 -21.61
CA THR A 223 -34.29 -0.67 -22.82
C THR A 223 -33.89 0.02 -24.13
N GLY A 224 -32.93 0.95 -24.09
CA GLY A 224 -32.52 1.79 -25.23
C GLY A 224 -31.42 1.19 -26.11
N ALA A 225 -31.44 1.55 -27.39
CA ALA A 225 -30.39 1.21 -28.35
C ALA A 225 -29.06 1.94 -28.02
N ARG A 226 -27.96 1.24 -28.31
CA ARG A 226 -26.56 1.46 -27.88
C ARG A 226 -25.93 2.75 -28.43
N PRO A 227 -25.11 3.47 -27.65
CA PRO A 227 -23.96 4.17 -28.22
C PRO A 227 -22.96 3.15 -28.78
N LYS A 228 -22.47 3.34 -30.01
CA LYS A 228 -21.36 2.51 -30.53
C LYS A 228 -20.14 2.70 -29.62
N GLY A 229 -19.72 1.62 -28.95
CA GLY A 229 -18.50 1.60 -28.14
C GLY A 229 -18.66 1.75 -26.62
N GLY A 230 -19.87 2.02 -26.10
CA GLY A 230 -20.10 2.23 -24.65
C GLY A 230 -20.27 0.95 -23.82
N ARG A 231 -19.96 1.03 -22.52
CA ARG A 231 -20.10 -0.06 -21.53
C ARG A 231 -21.56 -0.37 -21.20
N ARG A 232 -21.85 -1.63 -20.83
CA ARG A 232 -23.20 -2.15 -20.52
C ARG A 232 -23.59 -2.19 -19.03
N GLY A 233 -22.70 -1.88 -18.09
CA GLY A 233 -22.93 -2.07 -16.64
C GLY A 233 -22.05 -1.21 -15.73
N PRO A 234 -21.96 -1.48 -14.42
CA PRO A 234 -21.01 -0.84 -13.49
C PRO A 234 -19.55 -1.30 -13.73
N LEU A 235 -18.57 -0.57 -13.19
CA LEU A 235 -17.14 -0.88 -13.36
C LEU A 235 -16.82 -1.94 -12.35
N LEU A 236 -16.27 -3.07 -12.79
CA LEU A 236 -15.70 -4.00 -11.84
C LEU A 236 -14.39 -3.40 -11.30
N LEU A 237 -14.44 -2.91 -10.08
CA LEU A 237 -13.23 -2.50 -9.34
C LEU A 237 -12.67 -3.73 -8.64
N ILE A 238 -11.47 -4.15 -9.05
CA ILE A 238 -10.80 -5.33 -8.50
C ILE A 238 -9.78 -4.82 -7.46
N PRO A 239 -9.92 -5.19 -6.18
CA PRO A 239 -8.93 -4.84 -5.18
C PRO A 239 -7.66 -5.66 -5.39
N GLY A 240 -6.53 -5.00 -5.57
CA GLY A 240 -5.24 -5.65 -5.74
C GLY A 240 -4.16 -5.05 -4.85
N VAL A 241 -2.98 -5.66 -4.89
CA VAL A 241 -1.74 -5.07 -4.38
C VAL A 241 -0.61 -5.51 -5.30
N GLU A 242 0.32 -4.62 -5.59
CA GLU A 242 1.58 -5.02 -6.18
C GLU A 242 2.58 -5.29 -5.05
N VAL A 243 2.97 -6.56 -4.91
CA VAL A 243 4.12 -6.93 -4.09
C VAL A 243 5.37 -6.55 -4.87
N SER A 244 6.02 -5.48 -4.43
CA SER A 244 7.23 -4.93 -5.04
C SER A 244 8.42 -5.14 -4.12
N THR A 245 9.37 -5.92 -4.62
CA THR A 245 10.66 -6.17 -3.98
C THR A 245 11.78 -5.55 -4.81
N TYR A 246 12.99 -5.48 -4.28
CA TYR A 246 14.17 -5.05 -5.04
C TYR A 246 14.61 -6.09 -6.09
N HIS A 247 13.98 -7.27 -6.11
CA HIS A 247 14.31 -8.41 -6.97
C HIS A 247 13.21 -8.72 -7.99
N GLY A 248 12.18 -7.86 -8.09
CA GLY A 248 11.05 -8.04 -8.99
C GLY A 248 9.70 -7.87 -8.32
N HIS A 249 8.66 -7.82 -9.14
CA HIS A 249 7.31 -7.46 -8.73
C HIS A 249 6.27 -8.51 -9.13
N ALA A 250 5.22 -8.64 -8.34
CA ALA A 250 4.06 -9.46 -8.67
C ALA A 250 2.78 -8.83 -8.15
N ASN A 251 1.74 -8.84 -8.97
CA ASN A 251 0.42 -8.41 -8.55
C ASN A 251 -0.39 -9.57 -7.94
N LEU A 252 -1.18 -9.21 -6.94
CA LEU A 252 -2.11 -10.10 -6.25
C LEU A 252 -3.54 -9.56 -6.37
N TRP A 253 -4.50 -10.39 -6.78
CA TRP A 253 -5.92 -10.05 -6.83
C TRP A 253 -6.87 -11.26 -6.76
N PRO A 254 -8.11 -11.10 -6.28
CA PRO A 254 -8.55 -9.98 -5.45
C PRO A 254 -7.94 -10.10 -4.05
N VAL A 255 -7.57 -8.98 -3.43
CA VAL A 255 -7.05 -8.97 -2.05
C VAL A 255 -8.08 -8.35 -1.11
N THR A 256 -8.10 -8.82 0.13
CA THR A 256 -8.90 -8.20 1.21
C THR A 256 -8.03 -7.67 2.33
N ASP A 257 -6.77 -8.11 2.41
CA ASP A 257 -5.82 -7.73 3.44
C ASP A 257 -4.43 -7.51 2.81
N TRP A 258 -3.51 -7.01 3.61
CA TRP A 258 -2.13 -6.78 3.21
C TRP A 258 -1.36 -8.10 3.02
N PHE A 259 -0.51 -8.13 2.00
CA PHE A 259 0.46 -9.21 1.77
C PHE A 259 1.87 -8.68 2.00
N ASP A 260 2.67 -9.50 2.66
CA ASP A 260 4.04 -9.12 3.00
C ASP A 260 4.90 -9.03 1.74
N PHE A 261 5.70 -7.96 1.64
CA PHE A 261 6.60 -7.72 0.52
C PHE A 261 8.08 -7.81 0.92
N ARG A 262 8.36 -8.03 2.21
CA ARG A 262 9.73 -8.05 2.76
C ARG A 262 10.43 -9.36 2.41
N CYS A 263 10.76 -9.51 1.13
CA CYS A 263 11.27 -10.73 0.52
C CYS A 263 12.54 -10.43 -0.28
N TRP A 264 13.69 -10.79 0.28
CA TRP A 264 15.02 -10.75 -0.38
C TRP A 264 15.63 -12.15 -0.53
N GLN A 265 14.89 -13.18 -0.11
CA GLN A 265 15.22 -14.59 -0.27
C GLN A 265 14.05 -15.36 -0.88
N ASP A 266 14.36 -16.38 -1.68
CA ASP A 266 13.36 -17.22 -2.36
C ASP A 266 12.33 -17.84 -1.41
N GLU A 267 12.76 -18.26 -0.21
CA GLU A 267 11.86 -18.88 0.77
C GLU A 267 10.84 -17.87 1.32
N GLN A 268 11.21 -16.60 1.45
CA GLN A 268 10.29 -15.53 1.87
C GLN A 268 9.22 -15.31 0.79
N MET A 269 9.62 -15.16 -0.48
CA MET A 269 8.67 -15.00 -1.59
C MET A 269 7.78 -16.24 -1.75
N ARG A 270 8.34 -17.44 -1.54
CA ARG A 270 7.56 -18.68 -1.50
C ARG A 270 6.50 -18.63 -0.40
N ALA A 271 6.84 -18.19 0.82
CA ALA A 271 5.89 -18.08 1.91
C ALA A 271 4.73 -17.12 1.60
N VAL A 272 5.02 -15.98 0.95
CA VAL A 272 4.01 -15.00 0.50
C VAL A 272 3.11 -15.61 -0.58
N ARG A 273 3.68 -16.24 -1.60
CA ARG A 273 2.93 -16.91 -2.66
C ARG A 273 2.01 -18.01 -2.11
N GLU A 274 2.51 -18.82 -1.19
CA GLU A 274 1.68 -19.86 -0.55
C GLU A 274 0.59 -19.26 0.34
N ALA A 275 0.82 -18.12 0.99
CA ALA A 275 -0.22 -17.39 1.71
C ALA A 275 -1.32 -16.89 0.76
N ALA A 276 -0.94 -16.31 -0.39
CA ALA A 276 -1.88 -15.87 -1.42
C ALA A 276 -2.71 -17.05 -1.96
N ARG A 277 -2.05 -18.16 -2.30
CA ARG A 277 -2.71 -19.39 -2.77
C ARG A 277 -3.70 -19.95 -1.76
N ARG A 278 -3.36 -19.99 -0.45
CA ARG A 278 -4.26 -20.44 0.62
C ARG A 278 -5.51 -19.57 0.75
N GLN A 279 -5.43 -18.30 0.38
CA GLN A 279 -6.54 -17.35 0.41
C GLN A 279 -7.31 -17.30 -0.92
N GLY A 280 -6.95 -18.11 -1.91
CA GLY A 280 -7.58 -18.10 -3.24
C GLY A 280 -7.24 -16.86 -4.06
N VAL A 281 -6.18 -16.13 -3.69
CA VAL A 281 -5.70 -14.94 -4.40
C VAL A 281 -4.84 -15.37 -5.59
N LEU A 282 -5.08 -14.78 -6.76
CA LEU A 282 -4.23 -14.97 -7.93
C LEU A 282 -2.92 -14.24 -7.74
N PHE A 283 -1.82 -14.89 -8.13
CA PHE A 283 -0.47 -14.33 -8.09
C PHE A 283 0.03 -14.24 -9.53
N SER A 284 0.32 -13.04 -10.01
CA SER A 284 0.80 -12.77 -11.37
C SER A 284 2.14 -12.08 -11.29
N VAL A 285 3.20 -12.71 -11.81
CA VAL A 285 4.50 -12.06 -11.96
C VAL A 285 4.34 -10.93 -12.98
N ASN A 286 4.79 -9.74 -12.61
CA ASN A 286 4.70 -8.56 -13.46
C ASN A 286 5.85 -8.55 -14.47
N HIS A 287 5.97 -7.45 -15.21
CA HIS A 287 7.04 -7.26 -16.18
C HIS A 287 8.43 -7.47 -15.55
N PRO A 288 9.37 -8.13 -16.24
CA PRO A 288 10.77 -8.03 -15.86
C PRO A 288 11.18 -6.55 -15.96
N LYS A 289 11.76 -6.00 -14.91
CA LYS A 289 12.67 -4.86 -15.10
C LYS A 289 13.97 -5.45 -15.64
N GLU A 290 14.47 -4.91 -16.75
CA GLU A 290 15.87 -5.14 -17.10
C GLU A 290 16.70 -4.44 -16.02
N ASP A 291 17.62 -5.19 -15.41
CA ASP A 291 18.62 -4.68 -14.46
C ASP A 291 19.58 -3.69 -15.16
#